data_AF-A0A925LHF3-F1
#
_entry.id   AF-A0A925LHF3-F1
#
_cell.length_a   1.000
_cell.length_b   1.000
_cell.length_c   1.000
_cell.angle_alpha   90.00
_cell.angle_beta   90.00
_cell.angle_gamma   90.00
#
_symmetry.space_group_name_H-M   'P 1'
#
loop_
_entity.id
_entity.type
_entity.pdbx_description
1 polymer ?
#
loop_
_entity_poly.entity_id
_entity_poly.type
_entity_poly.pdbx_seq_one_letter_code
_entity_poly.pdbx_strand_id
1 'polypeptide(L)'
;MEKGYIQIYTGYGKGKTTAALGLGFRAVGNGLRVMMIQFLKSAHSSEQESIKAFKDVFEIKRLAVHEKFFWQLSAEEKADFRIKLQKELYQIDEILLSGLWDVVILDEIFGALSNGMVTEEQLEKMLHLKPESVELVLTGRDAPERFIEMADLVTEMKPIKHYYEKGVKSRKGIEY
;
A
#
# COMPACT_ATOMS: atom_id res chain seq x y z
N MET A 1 -7.22 -3.56 18.85
CA MET A 1 -6.93 -5.02 18.81
C MET A 1 -5.94 -5.39 19.92
N GLU A 2 -5.92 -6.63 20.45
CA GLU A 2 -4.94 -7.02 21.49
C GLU A 2 -3.51 -7.20 20.93
N LYS A 3 -3.38 -7.78 19.73
CA LYS A 3 -2.11 -7.90 19.00
C LYS A 3 -2.38 -7.85 17.50
N GLY A 4 -1.68 -6.97 16.79
CA GLY A 4 -1.66 -6.88 15.34
C GLY A 4 -0.29 -7.28 14.77
N TYR A 5 -0.32 -7.81 13.57
CA TYR A 5 0.82 -8.46 12.91
C TYR A 5 1.30 -7.68 11.68
N ILE A 6 2.40 -8.13 11.08
CA ILE A 6 2.92 -7.62 9.82
C ILE A 6 2.61 -8.63 8.71
N GLN A 7 1.87 -8.18 7.70
CA GLN A 7 1.54 -8.98 6.52
C GLN A 7 2.20 -8.43 5.27
N ILE A 8 2.71 -9.32 4.42
CA ILE A 8 3.22 -8.98 3.09
C ILE A 8 2.40 -9.69 2.02
N TYR A 9 1.83 -8.92 1.10
CA TYR A 9 1.21 -9.43 -0.12
C TYR A 9 2.08 -9.08 -1.31
N THR A 10 2.83 -10.07 -1.82
CA THR A 10 3.82 -9.91 -2.89
C THR A 10 3.56 -10.81 -4.10
N GLY A 11 4.51 -10.88 -5.03
CA GLY A 11 4.43 -11.66 -6.26
C GLY A 11 3.86 -10.90 -7.45
N TYR A 12 3.98 -11.49 -8.64
CA TYR A 12 3.63 -10.86 -9.91
C TYR A 12 2.15 -11.00 -10.30
N GLY A 13 1.42 -11.87 -9.61
CA GLY A 13 0.00 -12.11 -9.82
C GLY A 13 -0.87 -10.92 -9.45
N LYS A 14 -2.04 -10.82 -10.11
CA LYS A 14 -3.12 -9.91 -9.73
C LYS A 14 -3.70 -10.34 -8.39
N GLY A 15 -3.91 -9.39 -7.50
CA GLY A 15 -4.70 -9.61 -6.28
C GLY A 15 -4.21 -8.87 -5.04
N LYS A 16 -2.98 -8.34 -5.04
CA LYS A 16 -2.30 -7.85 -3.81
C LYS A 16 -3.09 -6.72 -3.15
N THR A 17 -3.28 -5.63 -3.89
CA THR A 17 -4.08 -4.48 -3.45
C THR A 17 -5.53 -4.87 -3.14
N THR A 18 -6.16 -5.72 -3.96
CA THR A 18 -7.55 -6.14 -3.72
C THR A 18 -7.70 -7.01 -2.47
N ALA A 19 -6.71 -7.82 -2.13
CA ALA A 19 -6.69 -8.60 -0.89
C ALA A 19 -6.52 -7.67 0.32
N ALA A 20 -5.63 -6.67 0.23
CA ALA A 20 -5.46 -5.66 1.28
C ALA A 20 -6.75 -4.84 1.49
N LEU A 21 -7.41 -4.41 0.41
CA LEU A 21 -8.72 -3.76 0.49
C LEU A 21 -9.77 -4.69 1.12
N GLY A 22 -9.83 -5.95 0.71
CA GLY A 22 -10.74 -6.95 1.28
C GLY A 22 -10.53 -7.16 2.78
N LEU A 23 -9.28 -7.19 3.25
CA LEU A 23 -8.94 -7.20 4.66
C LEU A 23 -9.42 -5.92 5.35
N GLY A 24 -9.19 -4.75 4.76
CA GLY A 24 -9.68 -3.48 5.26
C GLY A 24 -11.21 -3.48 5.45
N PHE A 25 -11.97 -3.92 4.43
CA PHE A 25 -13.42 -4.04 4.54
C PHE A 25 -13.87 -5.03 5.62
N ARG A 26 -13.16 -6.14 5.81
CA ARG A 26 -13.43 -7.07 6.91
C ARG A 26 -13.20 -6.40 8.27
N ALA A 27 -12.13 -5.64 8.42
CA ALA A 27 -11.83 -4.91 9.66
C ALA A 27 -12.93 -3.88 9.98
N VAL A 28 -13.32 -3.08 8.99
CA VAL A 28 -14.43 -2.11 9.11
C VAL A 28 -15.75 -2.79 9.50
N GLY A 29 -16.06 -3.94 8.90
CA GLY A 29 -17.23 -4.74 9.26
C GLY A 29 -17.25 -5.23 10.71
N ASN A 30 -16.10 -5.23 11.39
CA ASN A 30 -15.93 -5.55 12.81
C ASN A 30 -15.70 -4.31 13.69
N GLY A 31 -16.01 -3.11 13.17
CA GLY A 31 -15.90 -1.86 13.93
C GLY A 31 -14.48 -1.32 14.09
N LEU A 32 -13.51 -1.86 13.36
CA LEU A 32 -12.13 -1.38 13.37
C LEU A 32 -11.93 -0.25 12.35
N ARG A 33 -10.94 0.61 12.60
CA ARG A 33 -10.60 1.73 11.70
C ARG A 33 -9.39 1.39 10.83
N VAL A 34 -9.47 1.75 9.55
CA VAL A 34 -8.47 1.39 8.54
C VAL A 34 -7.91 2.63 7.85
N MET A 35 -6.59 2.73 7.80
CA MET A 35 -5.87 3.71 6.97
C MET A 35 -5.09 3.00 5.89
N MET A 36 -5.31 3.35 4.63
CA MET A 36 -4.53 2.85 3.51
C MET A 36 -3.76 3.98 2.84
N ILE A 37 -2.45 3.81 2.75
CA ILE A 37 -1.51 4.74 2.14
C ILE A 37 -1.06 4.13 0.83
N GLN A 38 -1.40 4.77 -0.29
CA GLN A 38 -1.02 4.29 -1.62
C GLN A 38 0.21 5.02 -2.15
N PHE A 39 1.20 4.24 -2.58
CA PHE A 39 2.37 4.70 -3.29
C PHE A 39 2.19 4.52 -4.80
N LEU A 40 2.87 5.36 -5.59
CA LEU A 40 2.99 5.23 -7.07
C LEU A 40 1.68 5.29 -7.87
N LYS A 41 0.56 5.68 -7.25
CA LYS A 41 -0.75 5.82 -7.93
C LYS A 41 -0.93 7.23 -8.49
N SER A 42 -1.60 7.31 -9.64
CA SER A 42 -2.02 8.59 -10.24
C SER A 42 -3.24 9.18 -9.51
N ALA A 43 -3.69 10.35 -9.94
CA ALA A 43 -4.71 11.15 -9.26
C ALA A 43 -6.10 10.50 -9.09
N HIS A 44 -6.46 9.47 -9.89
CA HIS A 44 -7.80 8.86 -9.82
C HIS A 44 -7.74 7.33 -9.74
N SER A 45 -8.51 6.74 -8.81
CA SER A 45 -8.84 5.30 -8.81
C SER A 45 -10.25 5.07 -8.26
N SER A 46 -10.94 4.03 -8.74
CA SER A 46 -12.34 3.75 -8.34
C SER A 46 -12.49 3.42 -6.85
N GLU A 47 -11.44 2.94 -6.20
CA GLU A 47 -11.47 2.61 -4.77
C GLU A 47 -11.67 3.84 -3.89
N GLN A 48 -11.09 5.00 -4.27
CA GLN A 48 -11.31 6.27 -3.55
C GLN A 48 -12.77 6.71 -3.57
N GLU A 49 -13.50 6.45 -4.67
CA GLU A 49 -14.93 6.75 -4.74
C GLU A 49 -15.74 5.84 -3.84
N SER A 50 -15.43 4.53 -3.82
CA SER A 50 -16.13 3.57 -2.96
C SER A 50 -15.91 3.87 -1.47
N ILE A 51 -14.72 4.36 -1.11
CA ILE A 51 -14.34 4.55 0.29
C ILE A 51 -15.02 5.76 0.94
N LYS A 52 -15.51 6.72 0.15
CA LYS A 52 -16.35 7.82 0.65
C LYS A 52 -17.59 7.34 1.40
N ALA A 53 -18.10 6.15 1.09
CA ALA A 53 -19.23 5.54 1.81
C ALA A 53 -18.89 5.15 3.26
N PHE A 54 -17.60 4.97 3.57
CA PHE A 54 -17.09 4.51 4.87
C PHE A 54 -16.58 5.65 5.75
N LYS A 55 -16.73 6.92 5.32
CA LYS A 55 -16.45 8.12 6.12
C LYS A 55 -15.11 8.01 6.87
N ASP A 56 -15.13 8.13 8.19
CA ASP A 56 -13.95 8.23 9.04
C ASP A 56 -13.44 6.86 9.55
N VAL A 57 -14.05 5.74 9.11
CA VAL A 57 -13.63 4.39 9.53
C VAL A 57 -12.76 3.68 8.49
N PHE A 58 -12.75 4.12 7.23
CA PHE A 58 -11.77 3.70 6.24
C PHE A 58 -11.34 4.91 5.42
N GLU A 59 -10.06 5.26 5.49
CA GLU A 59 -9.47 6.32 4.68
C GLU A 59 -8.42 5.78 3.71
N ILE A 60 -8.41 6.33 2.48
CA ILE A 60 -7.28 6.21 1.55
C ILE A 60 -6.56 7.54 1.45
N LYS A 61 -5.27 7.53 1.80
CA LYS A 61 -4.33 8.61 1.56
C LYS A 61 -3.38 8.25 0.43
N ARG A 62 -3.07 9.23 -0.42
CA ARG A 62 -2.02 9.11 -1.43
C ARG A 62 -0.91 10.08 -1.10
N LEU A 63 0.32 9.58 -1.14
CA LEU A 63 1.50 10.42 -0.99
C LEU A 63 2.03 10.82 -2.36
N ALA A 64 2.58 12.02 -2.47
CA ALA A 64 3.20 12.58 -3.66
C ALA A 64 2.33 12.52 -4.92
N VAL A 65 1.06 12.93 -4.85
CA VAL A 65 0.12 12.86 -6.00
C VAL A 65 0.68 13.58 -7.25
N HIS A 66 0.61 12.89 -8.40
CA HIS A 66 0.91 13.39 -9.74
C HIS A 66 -0.16 12.91 -10.74
N GLU A 67 -0.39 13.67 -11.82
CA GLU A 67 -1.37 13.35 -12.86
C GLU A 67 -1.00 12.13 -13.72
N LYS A 68 0.30 11.86 -13.91
CA LYS A 68 0.83 10.76 -14.72
C LYS A 68 1.15 9.58 -13.82
N PHE A 69 1.18 8.37 -14.39
CA PHE A 69 1.77 7.24 -13.68
C PHE A 69 3.27 7.42 -13.52
N PHE A 70 3.85 6.91 -12.43
CA PHE A 70 5.28 7.07 -12.14
C PHE A 70 6.20 6.62 -13.30
N TRP A 71 5.86 5.53 -13.99
CA TRP A 71 6.62 5.02 -15.15
C TRP A 71 6.55 5.91 -16.39
N GLN A 72 5.60 6.85 -16.45
CA GLN A 72 5.46 7.82 -17.53
C GLN A 72 6.19 9.15 -17.25
N LEU A 73 6.74 9.31 -16.05
CA LEU A 73 7.46 10.53 -15.65
C LEU A 73 8.85 10.60 -16.29
N SER A 74 9.24 11.80 -16.69
CA SER A 74 10.61 12.16 -17.06
C SER A 74 11.57 11.99 -15.88
N ALA A 75 12.88 12.04 -16.12
CA ALA A 75 13.87 11.96 -15.04
C ALA A 75 13.73 13.11 -14.02
N GLU A 76 13.43 14.31 -14.50
CA GLU A 76 13.20 15.50 -13.67
C GLU A 76 11.91 15.38 -12.86
N GLU A 77 10.80 14.98 -13.51
CA GLU A 77 9.52 14.73 -12.83
C GLU A 77 9.64 13.65 -11.74
N LYS A 78 10.47 12.62 -11.96
CA LYS A 78 10.78 11.60 -10.95
C LYS A 78 11.57 12.15 -9.77
N ALA A 79 12.50 13.07 -10.00
CA ALA A 79 13.26 13.70 -8.94
C ALA A 79 12.34 14.56 -8.05
N ASP A 80 11.47 15.37 -8.66
CA ASP A 80 10.48 16.17 -7.94
C ASP A 80 9.49 15.30 -7.16
N PHE A 81 9.01 14.23 -7.78
CA PHE A 81 8.14 13.25 -7.12
C PHE A 81 8.79 12.66 -5.87
N ARG A 82 10.08 12.28 -5.94
CA ARG A 82 10.84 11.75 -4.80
C ARG A 82 10.96 12.77 -3.67
N ILE A 83 11.28 14.03 -3.99
CA ILE A 83 11.39 15.10 -2.98
C ILE A 83 10.04 15.29 -2.27
N LYS A 84 8.94 15.32 -3.03
CA LYS A 84 7.59 15.45 -2.47
C LYS A 84 7.24 14.26 -1.57
N LEU A 85 7.53 13.03 -2.01
CA LEU A 85 7.27 11.82 -1.23
C LEU A 85 8.06 11.83 0.08
N GLN A 86 9.33 12.19 0.04
CA GLN A 86 10.19 12.29 1.23
C GLN A 86 9.66 13.31 2.24
N LYS A 87 9.09 14.43 1.78
CA LYS A 87 8.44 15.41 2.66
C LYS A 87 7.15 14.90 3.29
N GLU A 88 6.48 13.92 2.71
CA GLU A 88 5.21 13.40 3.21
C GLU A 88 5.38 12.07 3.97
N LEU A 89 6.54 11.41 3.86
CA LEU A 89 6.81 10.10 4.46
C LEU A 89 6.70 10.08 5.99
N TYR A 90 7.01 11.20 6.67
CA TYR A 90 6.88 11.30 8.12
C TYR A 90 5.44 11.10 8.61
N GLN A 91 4.44 11.35 7.76
CA GLN A 91 3.03 11.22 8.10
C GLN A 91 2.66 9.76 8.38
N ILE A 92 3.44 8.79 7.88
CA ILE A 92 3.22 7.36 8.14
C ILE A 92 3.50 7.05 9.61
N ASP A 93 4.58 7.60 10.16
CA ASP A 93 4.93 7.44 11.57
C ASP A 93 3.83 8.03 12.46
N GLU A 94 3.32 9.22 12.12
CA GLU A 94 2.19 9.85 12.82
C GLU A 94 0.93 8.98 12.74
N ILE A 95 0.61 8.43 11.57
CA ILE A 95 -0.54 7.53 11.38
C ILE A 95 -0.40 6.29 12.27
N LEU A 96 0.75 5.62 12.23
CA LEU A 96 1.02 4.41 13.00
C LEU A 96 0.91 4.66 14.50
N LEU A 97 1.41 5.81 14.98
CA LEU A 97 1.46 6.16 16.39
C LEU A 97 0.20 6.87 16.91
N SER A 98 -0.70 7.29 16.04
CA SER A 98 -1.88 8.10 16.42
C SER A 98 -2.84 7.40 17.38
N GLY A 99 -2.84 6.07 17.44
CA GLY A 99 -3.85 5.28 18.14
C GLY A 99 -5.25 5.35 17.52
N LEU A 100 -5.39 5.97 16.34
CA LEU A 100 -6.68 6.14 15.66
C LEU A 100 -7.02 4.99 14.71
N TRP A 101 -6.02 4.22 14.30
CA TRP A 101 -6.13 3.20 13.25
C TRP A 101 -5.77 1.84 13.82
N ASP A 102 -6.64 0.86 13.61
CA ASP A 102 -6.38 -0.52 13.99
C ASP A 102 -5.64 -1.29 12.88
N VAL A 103 -5.85 -0.90 11.61
CA VAL A 103 -5.20 -1.50 10.45
C VAL A 103 -4.60 -0.42 9.58
N VAL A 104 -3.31 -0.54 9.27
CA VAL A 104 -2.59 0.35 8.35
C VAL A 104 -2.10 -0.45 7.16
N ILE A 105 -2.44 -0.01 5.95
CA ILE A 105 -2.04 -0.66 4.69
C ILE A 105 -1.09 0.27 3.94
N LEU A 106 0.13 -0.17 3.67
CA LEU A 106 1.09 0.51 2.79
C LEU A 106 1.08 -0.18 1.42
N ASP A 107 0.23 0.33 0.53
CA ASP A 107 0.00 -0.26 -0.80
C ASP A 107 1.05 0.20 -1.82
N GLU A 108 1.69 -0.76 -2.49
CA GLU A 108 2.81 -0.57 -3.44
C GLU A 108 4.08 0.03 -2.79
N ILE A 109 4.27 -0.19 -1.48
CA ILE A 109 5.47 0.24 -0.74
C ILE A 109 6.75 -0.39 -1.28
N PHE A 110 6.73 -1.67 -1.68
CA PHE A 110 7.91 -2.32 -2.25
C PHE A 110 8.25 -1.76 -3.64
N GLY A 111 7.26 -1.29 -4.39
CA GLY A 111 7.50 -0.52 -5.61
C GLY A 111 8.17 0.83 -5.31
N ALA A 112 7.75 1.53 -4.25
CA ALA A 112 8.39 2.78 -3.84
C ALA A 112 9.85 2.55 -3.39
N LEU A 113 10.09 1.45 -2.68
CA LEU A 113 11.42 1.00 -2.28
C LEU A 113 12.32 0.73 -3.50
N SER A 114 11.85 -0.10 -4.45
CA SER A 114 12.64 -0.50 -5.62
C SER A 114 13.00 0.68 -6.54
N ASN A 115 12.24 1.78 -6.48
CA ASN A 115 12.49 2.99 -7.26
C ASN A 115 13.26 4.08 -6.49
N GLY A 116 13.78 3.74 -5.29
CA GLY A 116 14.59 4.61 -4.44
C GLY A 116 13.81 5.79 -3.87
N MET A 117 12.49 5.63 -3.66
CA MET A 117 11.66 6.68 -3.07
C MET A 117 11.43 6.50 -1.58
N VAL A 118 11.51 5.26 -1.11
CA VAL A 118 11.57 4.89 0.31
C VAL A 118 12.88 4.15 0.49
N THR A 119 13.63 4.44 1.55
CA THR A 119 14.85 3.68 1.86
C THR A 119 14.52 2.44 2.69
N GLU A 120 15.43 1.48 2.64
CA GLU A 120 15.36 0.29 3.47
C GLU A 120 15.27 0.62 4.97
N GLU A 121 16.11 1.53 5.46
CA GLU A 121 16.07 2.04 6.85
C GLU A 121 14.73 2.70 7.20
N GLN A 122 14.13 3.45 6.28
CA GLN A 122 12.83 4.08 6.52
C GLN A 122 11.72 3.04 6.71
N LEU A 123 11.68 2.01 5.86
CA LEU A 123 10.67 0.94 5.98
C LEU A 123 10.91 0.10 7.25
N GLU A 124 12.17 -0.21 7.56
CA GLU A 124 12.54 -0.95 8.77
C GLU A 124 12.16 -0.19 10.04
N LYS A 125 12.43 1.12 10.08
CA LYS A 125 11.95 2.01 11.14
C LYS A 125 10.44 1.92 11.31
N MET A 126 9.65 1.98 10.23
CA MET A 126 8.19 1.89 10.30
C MET A 126 7.73 0.55 10.89
N LEU A 127 8.37 -0.56 10.51
CA LEU A 127 8.04 -1.89 11.03
C LEU A 127 8.32 -2.01 12.54
N HIS A 128 9.41 -1.40 13.03
CA HIS A 128 9.72 -1.37 14.46
C HIS A 128 8.88 -0.37 15.25
N LEU A 129 8.49 0.75 14.63
CA LEU A 129 7.71 1.81 15.26
C LEU A 129 6.23 1.42 15.44
N LYS A 130 5.72 0.56 14.56
CA LYS A 130 4.35 0.04 14.58
C LYS A 130 3.96 -0.45 15.99
N PRO A 131 2.91 0.10 16.62
CA PRO A 131 2.42 -0.39 17.90
C PRO A 131 1.95 -1.84 17.85
N GLU A 132 2.03 -2.55 18.99
CA GLU A 132 1.59 -3.95 19.09
C GLU A 132 0.11 -4.13 18.75
N SER A 133 -0.72 -3.10 18.94
CA SER A 133 -2.17 -3.16 18.70
C SER A 133 -2.61 -2.87 17.26
N VAL A 134 -1.68 -2.49 16.38
CA VAL A 134 -1.96 -2.11 14.97
C VAL A 134 -1.66 -3.30 14.06
N GLU A 135 -2.51 -3.63 13.09
CA GLU A 135 -2.17 -4.56 12.00
C GLU A 135 -1.51 -3.77 10.86
N LEU A 136 -0.38 -4.23 10.33
CA LEU A 136 0.35 -3.56 9.25
C LEU A 136 0.44 -4.45 8.02
N VAL A 137 -0.05 -3.95 6.88
CA VAL A 137 -0.05 -4.69 5.61
C VAL A 137 0.84 -3.96 4.61
N LEU A 138 1.81 -4.65 4.04
CA LEU A 138 2.70 -4.16 2.99
C LEU A 138 2.36 -4.85 1.68
N THR A 139 2.22 -4.10 0.59
CA THR A 139 1.98 -4.69 -0.74
C THR A 139 3.02 -4.23 -1.76
N GLY A 140 3.18 -5.03 -2.80
CA GLY A 140 4.02 -4.69 -3.94
C GLY A 140 4.75 -5.92 -4.48
N ARG A 141 5.33 -5.79 -5.67
CA ARG A 141 6.16 -6.86 -6.25
C ARG A 141 7.51 -6.90 -5.56
N ASP A 142 8.18 -8.05 -5.65
CA ASP A 142 9.59 -8.21 -5.26
C ASP A 142 9.89 -7.73 -3.83
N ALA A 143 9.07 -8.16 -2.86
CA ALA A 143 9.33 -7.89 -1.45
C ALA A 143 10.74 -8.44 -1.08
N PRO A 144 11.66 -7.61 -0.59
CA PRO A 144 13.01 -8.07 -0.24
C PRO A 144 12.99 -9.12 0.88
N GLU A 145 13.89 -10.11 0.80
CA GLU A 145 13.97 -11.24 1.74
C GLU A 145 14.03 -10.79 3.20
N ARG A 146 14.81 -9.75 3.51
CA ARG A 146 14.89 -9.17 4.86
C ARG A 146 13.53 -8.78 5.44
N PHE A 147 12.61 -8.24 4.62
CA PHE A 147 11.29 -7.83 5.08
C PHE A 147 10.32 -9.01 5.13
N ILE A 148 10.54 -10.02 4.28
CA ILE A 148 9.83 -11.31 4.37
C ILE A 148 10.13 -11.99 5.70
N GLU A 149 11.40 -12.00 6.14
CA GLU A 149 11.81 -12.56 7.43
C GLU A 149 11.23 -11.81 8.64
N MET A 150 11.03 -10.49 8.51
CA MET A 150 10.41 -9.67 9.56
C MET A 150 8.88 -9.78 9.63
N ALA A 151 8.23 -10.31 8.59
CA ALA A 151 6.78 -10.38 8.52
C ALA A 151 6.23 -11.65 9.18
N ASP A 152 5.09 -11.53 9.84
CA ASP A 152 4.41 -12.65 10.46
C ASP A 152 3.61 -13.50 9.46
N LEU A 153 3.18 -12.88 8.35
CA LEU A 153 2.46 -13.54 7.27
C LEU A 153 2.93 -13.03 5.92
N VAL A 154 3.31 -13.94 5.03
CA VAL A 154 3.68 -13.60 3.64
C VAL A 154 2.85 -14.43 2.67
N THR A 155 2.21 -13.75 1.72
CA THR A 155 1.48 -14.38 0.62
C THR A 155 2.09 -13.94 -0.71
N GLU A 156 2.57 -14.92 -1.48
CA GLU A 156 3.04 -14.71 -2.85
C GLU A 156 1.92 -15.01 -3.85
N MET A 157 1.46 -13.96 -4.54
CA MET A 157 0.50 -14.12 -5.62
C MET A 157 1.23 -14.50 -6.90
N LYS A 158 1.15 -15.78 -7.26
CA LYS A 158 1.74 -16.32 -8.50
C LYS A 158 0.79 -16.14 -9.68
N PRO A 159 1.24 -15.57 -10.82
CA PRO A 159 0.42 -15.45 -12.01
C PRO A 159 0.31 -16.80 -12.73
N ILE A 160 -0.52 -17.72 -12.20
CA ILE A 160 -0.74 -19.04 -12.83
C ILE A 160 -1.33 -18.89 -14.24
N LYS A 161 -2.18 -17.86 -14.43
CA LYS A 161 -2.74 -17.47 -15.73
C LYS A 161 -3.27 -16.04 -15.67
N HIS A 162 -3.05 -15.23 -16.71
CA HIS A 162 -3.66 -13.91 -16.81
C HIS A 162 -4.19 -13.64 -18.22
N TYR A 163 -5.40 -13.11 -18.38
CA TYR A 163 -5.96 -12.77 -19.70
C TYR A 163 -5.21 -11.64 -20.43
N TYR A 164 -4.29 -10.97 -19.74
CA TYR A 164 -3.42 -9.96 -20.33
C TYR A 164 -2.45 -10.59 -21.34
N GLU A 165 -1.99 -11.82 -21.06
CA GLU A 165 -1.18 -12.61 -21.97
C GLU A 165 -1.92 -12.94 -23.28
N LYS A 166 -3.26 -12.85 -23.27
CA LYS A 166 -4.12 -13.00 -24.45
C LYS A 166 -4.49 -11.66 -25.09
N GLY A 167 -3.83 -10.57 -24.71
CA GLY A 167 -4.06 -9.22 -25.24
C GLY A 167 -5.28 -8.50 -24.66
N VAL A 168 -5.93 -9.03 -23.62
CA VAL A 168 -7.04 -8.32 -22.96
C VAL A 168 -6.47 -7.15 -22.15
N LYS A 169 -6.87 -5.93 -22.52
CA LYS A 169 -6.49 -4.69 -21.85
C LYS A 169 -7.23 -4.52 -20.51
N SER A 170 -6.77 -3.58 -19.69
CA SER A 170 -7.42 -3.21 -18.43
C SER A 170 -8.88 -2.82 -18.61
N ARG A 171 -9.74 -3.24 -17.67
CA ARG A 171 -11.20 -3.05 -17.72
C ARG A 171 -11.68 -2.26 -16.49
N LYS A 172 -12.60 -1.33 -16.72
CA LYS A 172 -13.25 -0.52 -15.68
C LYS A 172 -13.99 -1.42 -14.67
N GLY A 173 -13.79 -1.17 -13.39
CA GLY A 173 -14.34 -1.93 -12.27
C GLY A 173 -13.61 -3.25 -11.95
N ILE A 174 -12.58 -3.62 -12.73
CA ILE A 174 -11.83 -4.88 -12.55
C ILE A 174 -10.33 -4.64 -12.35
N GLU A 175 -9.73 -3.79 -13.20
CA GLU A 175 -8.33 -3.35 -13.10
C GLU A 175 -8.20 -1.90 -12.60
N TYR A 176 -9.19 -1.05 -12.86
CA TYR A 176 -9.22 0.36 -12.47
C TYR A 176 -10.64 0.89 -12.27
#